data_AF-A0AAV5UYH1-F1
#
_entry.id   AF-A0AAV5UYH1-F1
#
_cell.length_a   1.000
_cell.length_b   1.000
_cell.length_c   1.000
_cell.angle_alpha   90.00
_cell.angle_beta   90.00
_cell.angle_gamma   90.00
#
_symmetry.space_group_name_H-M   'P 1'
#
loop_
_entity.id
_entity.type
_entity.pdbx_description
1 polymer ?
#
loop_
_entity_poly.entity_id
_entity_poly.type
_entity_poly.pdbx_seq_one_letter_code
_entity_poly.pdbx_strand_id
1 'polypeptide(L)'
;AVDSTVELATASPDTAPDPNPSQTWLQHAKVVEVLGSDSSHKSICLLLDNGGIKGVLVANKAPFPEAIDQLLGIVPKMEVAELSANDVYRNVRIEIPPADNALSCSLIYPATEKHINKYRKEEKFIVRETPEDYETITKEWIEQSSLELDWVYNFIDGRSEAERVIFKDTDARNGFVLAPDLKWNGEDVENLYLLAVVNRRGIKSVRDLTANDLPLLENVRDKGLSAIREKYNVRPDQIRIYFHYQPSFYHLHMHFVILSYDAPATGIYQAIPLEDVIDHLKMDSLFYKKATLSFLRKKNDRLLEMYRKAGRAQE
;
A
#
# COMPACT_ATOMS: atom_id res chain seq x y z
N ALA A 1 26.64 -68.88 33.72
CA ALA A 1 25.75 -69.93 33.24
C ALA A 1 24.40 -69.80 33.95
N VAL A 2 23.28 -69.42 33.31
CA VAL A 2 23.03 -69.08 31.89
C VAL A 2 22.04 -67.91 31.80
N ASP A 3 22.21 -66.86 30.98
CA ASP A 3 23.40 -66.02 30.66
C ASP A 3 22.93 -64.68 30.04
N SER A 4 23.80 -63.85 29.43
CA SER A 4 23.51 -62.43 29.11
C SER A 4 23.15 -62.12 27.63
N THR A 5 21.93 -61.64 27.37
CA THR A 5 21.56 -60.97 26.09
C THR A 5 20.54 -59.85 26.32
N VAL A 6 21.02 -58.60 26.30
CA VAL A 6 20.17 -57.42 26.08
C VAL A 6 20.12 -57.20 24.57
N GLU A 7 18.95 -57.33 23.96
CA GLU A 7 18.77 -56.98 22.55
C GLU A 7 18.94 -55.48 22.38
N LEU A 8 20.02 -55.06 21.70
CA LEU A 8 20.11 -53.71 21.17
C LEU A 8 19.12 -53.60 20.00
N ALA A 9 18.02 -52.89 20.23
CA ALA A 9 17.19 -52.38 19.15
C ALA A 9 18.06 -51.43 18.29
N THR A 10 18.47 -51.90 17.12
CA THR A 10 19.20 -51.08 16.14
C THR A 10 18.27 -49.97 15.66
N ALA A 11 18.56 -48.73 16.04
CA ALA A 11 17.89 -47.56 15.47
C ALA A 11 18.01 -47.61 13.95
N SER A 12 16.87 -47.55 13.26
CA SER A 12 16.86 -47.41 11.81
C SER A 12 17.49 -46.06 11.45
N PRO A 13 18.17 -45.93 10.29
CA PRO A 13 18.74 -44.65 9.89
C PRO A 13 17.62 -43.61 9.77
N ASP A 14 17.86 -42.39 10.27
CA ASP A 14 16.96 -41.25 10.09
C ASP A 14 16.73 -41.03 8.58
N THR A 15 15.60 -41.53 8.06
CA THR A 15 15.12 -41.17 6.75
C THR A 15 14.72 -39.70 6.81
N ALA A 16 15.56 -38.85 6.23
CA ALA A 16 15.26 -37.42 6.13
C ALA A 16 13.83 -37.22 5.59
N PRO A 17 13.01 -36.36 6.21
CA PRO A 17 11.63 -36.20 5.81
C PRO A 17 11.54 -35.76 4.35
N ASP A 18 10.55 -36.29 3.63
CA ASP A 18 10.33 -35.96 2.21
C ASP A 18 10.33 -34.43 2.02
N PRO A 19 11.13 -33.90 1.07
CA PRO A 19 11.25 -32.47 0.89
C PRO A 19 9.89 -31.87 0.55
N ASN A 20 9.49 -30.86 1.34
CA ASN A 20 8.26 -30.10 1.18
C ASN A 20 8.02 -29.79 -0.32
N PRO A 21 6.79 -29.96 -0.86
CA PRO A 21 6.49 -29.68 -2.25
C PRO A 21 7.04 -28.34 -2.79
N SER A 22 7.08 -27.29 -1.96
CA SER A 22 7.66 -26.00 -2.32
C SER A 22 9.19 -26.03 -2.44
N GLN A 23 9.89 -26.77 -1.58
CA GLN A 23 11.33 -26.98 -1.65
C GLN A 23 11.69 -27.78 -2.92
N THR A 24 11.01 -28.89 -3.15
CA THR A 24 11.21 -29.75 -4.33
C THR A 24 10.93 -28.98 -5.63
N TRP A 25 9.89 -28.14 -5.65
CA TRP A 25 9.59 -27.29 -6.80
C TRP A 25 10.65 -26.20 -7.02
N LEU A 26 11.11 -25.51 -5.95
CA LEU A 26 12.14 -24.48 -6.04
C LEU A 26 13.52 -25.01 -6.47
N GLN A 27 13.92 -26.20 -6.02
CA GLN A 27 15.20 -26.81 -6.38
C GLN A 27 15.39 -27.03 -7.89
N HIS A 28 14.28 -27.21 -8.62
CA HIS A 28 14.27 -27.41 -10.07
C HIS A 28 13.86 -26.14 -10.85
N ALA A 29 13.46 -25.07 -10.15
CA ALA A 29 13.02 -23.83 -10.76
C ALA A 29 14.21 -22.95 -11.20
N LYS A 30 14.08 -22.32 -12.36
CA LYS A 30 15.04 -21.35 -12.90
C LYS A 30 14.46 -19.94 -12.82
N VAL A 31 15.29 -18.97 -12.44
CA VAL A 31 14.92 -17.55 -12.54
C VAL A 31 14.86 -17.15 -14.01
N VAL A 32 13.72 -16.58 -14.42
CA VAL A 32 13.46 -16.10 -15.78
C VAL A 32 13.58 -14.58 -15.86
N GLU A 33 13.04 -13.87 -14.86
CA GLU A 33 12.91 -12.42 -14.87
C GLU A 33 12.90 -11.90 -13.43
N VAL A 34 13.53 -10.75 -13.18
CA VAL A 34 13.25 -9.96 -11.97
C VAL A 34 12.01 -9.13 -12.26
N LEU A 35 10.85 -9.60 -11.81
CA LEU A 35 9.58 -8.89 -11.99
C LEU A 35 9.64 -7.52 -11.33
N GLY A 36 10.18 -7.42 -10.12
CA GLY A 36 10.30 -6.14 -9.43
C GLY A 36 11.28 -6.16 -8.27
N SER A 37 11.66 -4.96 -7.83
CA SER A 37 12.50 -4.77 -6.64
C SER A 37 12.19 -3.43 -5.97
N ASP A 38 12.24 -3.46 -4.64
CA ASP A 38 12.11 -2.30 -3.75
C ASP A 38 13.30 -2.30 -2.78
N SER A 39 14.21 -1.34 -3.00
CA SER A 39 15.41 -1.16 -2.19
C SER A 39 15.15 -0.47 -0.84
N SER A 40 13.99 0.16 -0.64
CA SER A 40 13.56 0.69 0.65
C SER A 40 13.10 -0.45 1.54
N HIS A 41 12.17 -1.26 1.05
CA HIS A 41 11.59 -2.43 1.74
C HIS A 41 12.45 -3.70 1.71
N LYS A 42 13.65 -3.64 1.10
CA LYS A 42 14.60 -4.76 0.97
C LYS A 42 13.96 -6.00 0.34
N SER A 43 13.17 -5.80 -0.70
CA SER A 43 12.38 -6.86 -1.36
C SER A 43 12.69 -7.01 -2.84
N ILE A 44 12.48 -8.23 -3.32
CA ILE A 44 12.61 -8.63 -4.72
C ILE A 44 11.47 -9.58 -5.09
N CYS A 45 10.98 -9.47 -6.31
CA CYS A 45 10.03 -10.41 -6.88
C CYS A 45 10.60 -11.03 -8.16
N LEU A 46 10.56 -12.35 -8.25
CA LEU A 46 11.15 -13.15 -9.32
C LEU A 46 10.07 -13.96 -10.04
N LEU A 47 10.15 -13.99 -11.37
CA LEU A 47 9.49 -14.99 -12.20
C LEU A 47 10.37 -16.22 -12.27
N LEU A 48 9.79 -17.38 -11.95
CA LEU A 48 10.42 -18.67 -11.95
C LEU A 48 9.75 -19.59 -13.00
N ASP A 49 10.52 -20.51 -13.58
CA ASP A 49 10.01 -21.59 -14.44
C ASP A 49 10.55 -22.94 -13.98
N ASN A 50 9.66 -23.91 -13.80
CA ASN A 50 10.02 -25.30 -13.58
C ASN A 50 9.24 -26.18 -14.58
N GLY A 51 9.92 -26.64 -15.63
CA GLY A 51 9.33 -27.52 -16.65
C GLY A 51 8.17 -26.88 -17.43
N GLY A 52 8.17 -25.56 -17.62
CA GLY A 52 7.07 -24.80 -18.23
C GLY A 52 5.97 -24.37 -17.25
N ILE A 53 5.98 -24.87 -16.01
CA ILE A 53 5.12 -24.35 -14.94
C ILE A 53 5.75 -23.06 -14.40
N LYS A 54 5.05 -21.92 -14.57
CA LYS A 54 5.49 -20.64 -14.02
C LYS A 54 5.25 -20.57 -12.51
N GLY A 55 6.12 -19.86 -11.80
CA GLY A 55 5.90 -19.46 -10.42
C GLY A 55 6.37 -18.02 -10.16
N VAL A 56 5.86 -17.40 -9.11
CA VAL A 56 6.29 -16.08 -8.65
C VAL A 56 6.79 -16.20 -7.22
N LEU A 57 8.03 -15.80 -6.98
CA LEU A 57 8.64 -15.73 -5.65
C LEU A 57 8.83 -14.27 -5.25
N VAL A 58 8.08 -13.84 -4.23
CA VAL A 58 8.31 -12.56 -3.53
C VAL A 58 9.18 -12.86 -2.33
N ALA A 59 10.34 -12.23 -2.22
CA ALA A 59 11.28 -12.41 -1.11
C ALA A 59 11.64 -11.05 -0.49
N ASN A 60 11.57 -10.98 0.83
CA ASN A 60 11.90 -9.80 1.63
C ASN A 60 12.97 -10.20 2.66
N LYS A 61 13.82 -9.25 3.07
CA LYS A 61 14.53 -9.43 4.34
C LYS A 61 13.53 -9.47 5.49
N ALA A 62 13.72 -10.38 6.44
CA ALA A 62 12.91 -10.38 7.66
C ALA A 62 13.16 -9.08 8.46
N PRO A 63 12.15 -8.55 9.18
CA PRO A 63 12.36 -7.51 10.19
C PRO A 63 13.37 -7.96 11.25
N PHE A 64 14.08 -7.01 11.86
CA PHE A 64 14.90 -7.30 13.02
C PHE A 64 14.01 -7.61 14.23
N PRO A 65 14.45 -8.50 15.15
CA PRO A 65 13.76 -8.69 16.42
C PRO A 65 13.89 -7.44 17.28
N GLU A 66 12.79 -6.96 17.86
CA GLU A 66 12.79 -5.79 18.74
C GLU A 66 13.01 -6.15 20.23
N ALA A 67 12.89 -7.43 20.57
CA ALA A 67 13.14 -7.92 21.93
C ALA A 67 14.64 -7.89 22.28
N ILE A 68 14.99 -7.12 23.32
CA ILE A 68 16.38 -6.94 23.78
C ILE A 68 17.07 -8.30 24.02
N ASP A 69 16.40 -9.24 24.67
CA ASP A 69 16.97 -10.56 24.98
C ASP A 69 17.37 -11.36 23.73
N GLN A 70 16.66 -11.18 22.61
CA GLN A 70 17.02 -11.80 21.33
C GLN A 70 18.23 -11.09 20.72
N LEU A 71 18.25 -9.76 20.73
CA LEU A 71 19.37 -8.96 20.21
C LEU A 71 20.68 -9.21 20.99
N LEU A 72 20.62 -9.39 22.31
CA LEU A 72 21.77 -9.78 23.14
C LEU A 72 22.39 -11.11 22.70
N GLY A 73 21.60 -12.02 22.14
CA GLY A 73 22.08 -13.29 21.58
C GLY A 73 22.58 -13.22 20.13
N ILE A 74 22.32 -12.13 19.40
CA ILE A 74 22.68 -11.98 17.97
C ILE A 74 23.89 -11.03 17.83
N VAL A 75 23.87 -9.88 18.49
CA VAL A 75 24.91 -8.82 18.35
C VAL A 75 26.34 -9.34 18.59
N PRO A 76 26.63 -10.19 19.60
CA PRO A 76 27.99 -10.72 19.80
C PRO A 76 28.46 -11.70 18.71
N LYS A 77 27.56 -12.21 17.86
CA LYS A 77 27.87 -13.11 16.74
C LYS A 77 28.05 -12.37 15.41
N MET A 78 27.86 -11.05 15.39
CA MET A 78 27.94 -10.24 14.18
C MET A 78 29.39 -10.03 13.76
N GLU A 79 29.75 -10.43 12.53
CA GLU A 79 31.07 -10.15 11.98
C GLU A 79 31.07 -8.75 11.34
N VAL A 80 31.99 -7.88 11.77
CA VAL A 80 31.99 -6.46 11.43
C VAL A 80 33.19 -6.10 10.57
N ALA A 81 32.94 -5.53 9.39
CA ALA A 81 33.97 -4.95 8.53
C ALA A 81 33.76 -3.42 8.43
N GLU A 82 34.74 -2.63 8.83
CA GLU A 82 34.68 -1.16 8.71
C GLU A 82 34.86 -0.73 7.25
N LEU A 83 33.95 0.13 6.78
CA LEU A 83 33.95 0.69 5.42
C LEU A 83 34.45 2.13 5.39
N SER A 84 34.11 2.93 6.41
CA SER A 84 34.66 4.28 6.61
C SER A 84 34.43 4.79 8.04
N ALA A 85 35.22 5.81 8.43
CA ALA A 85 35.17 6.44 9.73
C ALA A 85 35.27 7.97 9.61
N ASN A 86 34.52 8.71 10.44
CA ASN A 86 34.71 10.14 10.64
C ASN A 86 34.33 10.52 12.08
N ASP A 87 35.29 11.00 12.87
CA ASP A 87 35.12 11.35 14.28
C ASP A 87 34.42 10.24 15.09
N VAL A 88 33.16 10.43 15.50
CA VAL A 88 32.34 9.45 16.23
C VAL A 88 31.53 8.51 15.31
N TYR A 89 31.42 8.80 14.01
CA TYR A 89 30.65 8.00 13.07
C TYR A 89 31.51 6.88 12.46
N ARG A 90 30.92 5.68 12.34
CA ARG A 90 31.49 4.52 11.65
C ARG A 90 30.45 3.97 10.67
N ASN A 91 30.87 3.75 9.44
CA ASN A 91 30.11 3.00 8.44
C ASN A 91 30.69 1.58 8.41
N VAL A 92 29.87 0.57 8.69
CA VAL A 92 30.29 -0.82 8.80
C VAL A 92 29.39 -1.72 7.95
N ARG A 93 29.97 -2.76 7.34
CA ARG A 93 29.22 -3.94 6.89
C ARG A 93 29.16 -4.93 8.05
N ILE A 94 27.97 -5.45 8.31
CA ILE A 94 27.75 -6.49 9.31
C ILE A 94 27.25 -7.76 8.60
N GLU A 95 27.88 -8.88 8.90
CA GLU A 95 27.42 -10.21 8.51
C GLU A 95 26.77 -10.90 9.71
N ILE A 96 25.54 -11.36 9.50
CA ILE A 96 24.69 -12.00 10.52
C ILE A 96 24.67 -13.51 10.24
N PRO A 97 24.82 -14.37 11.26
CA PRO A 97 24.79 -15.82 11.11
C PRO A 97 23.58 -16.30 10.30
N PRO A 98 23.70 -17.34 9.45
CA PRO A 98 22.62 -17.79 8.56
C PRO A 98 21.30 -18.13 9.27
N ALA A 99 21.36 -18.65 10.49
CA ALA A 99 20.18 -18.97 11.32
C ALA A 99 19.37 -17.71 11.72
N ASP A 100 20.04 -16.58 11.84
CA ASP A 100 19.48 -15.29 12.29
C ASP A 100 19.22 -14.33 11.08
N ASN A 101 19.37 -14.80 9.83
CA ASN A 101 19.38 -13.98 8.60
C ASN A 101 18.36 -14.49 7.54
N ALA A 102 17.20 -14.97 8.01
CA ALA A 102 16.15 -15.54 7.18
C ALA A 102 15.52 -14.53 6.19
N LEU A 103 14.90 -15.06 5.13
CA LEU A 103 14.05 -14.30 4.22
C LEU A 103 12.58 -14.59 4.50
N SER A 104 11.75 -13.55 4.50
CA SER A 104 10.29 -13.67 4.51
C SER A 104 9.80 -13.77 3.07
N CYS A 105 9.34 -14.96 2.68
CA CYS A 105 9.05 -15.31 1.29
C CYS A 105 7.59 -15.74 1.09
N SER A 106 7.01 -15.34 -0.04
CA SER A 106 5.73 -15.85 -0.57
C SER A 106 5.95 -16.46 -1.95
N LEU A 107 5.58 -17.72 -2.13
CA LEU A 107 5.73 -18.46 -3.38
C LEU A 107 4.35 -18.80 -3.97
N ILE A 108 4.13 -18.44 -5.23
CA ILE A 108 2.89 -18.67 -5.97
C ILE A 108 3.20 -19.56 -7.17
N TYR A 109 2.70 -20.80 -7.19
CA TYR A 109 2.85 -21.73 -8.30
C TYR A 109 1.62 -22.67 -8.37
N PRO A 110 1.03 -22.94 -9.55
CA PRO A 110 1.30 -22.30 -10.83
C PRO A 110 0.90 -20.81 -10.84
N ALA A 111 1.76 -19.96 -11.39
CA ALA A 111 1.49 -18.55 -11.58
C ALA A 111 0.73 -18.31 -12.90
N THR A 112 -0.27 -17.42 -12.87
CA THR A 112 -0.99 -16.95 -14.05
C THR A 112 -0.39 -15.64 -14.55
N GLU A 113 -0.67 -15.23 -15.79
CA GLU A 113 -0.31 -13.89 -16.28
C GLU A 113 -0.85 -12.75 -15.38
N LYS A 114 -1.99 -12.95 -14.69
CA LYS A 114 -2.48 -11.97 -13.71
C LYS A 114 -1.55 -11.87 -12.48
N HIS A 115 -1.01 -13.00 -12.01
CA HIS A 115 -0.02 -13.00 -10.92
C HIS A 115 1.30 -12.35 -11.37
N ILE A 116 1.78 -12.69 -12.56
CA ILE A 116 3.03 -12.15 -13.11
C ILE A 116 2.93 -10.62 -13.25
N ASN A 117 1.88 -10.13 -13.93
CA ASN A 117 1.70 -8.70 -14.17
C ASN A 117 1.34 -7.90 -12.89
N LYS A 118 0.83 -8.54 -11.82
CA LYS A 118 0.65 -7.90 -10.51
C LYS A 118 1.97 -7.47 -9.88
N TYR A 119 3.03 -8.28 -10.02
CA TYR A 119 4.33 -8.03 -9.40
C TYR A 119 5.38 -7.47 -10.37
N ARG A 120 5.13 -7.48 -11.68
CA ARG A 120 5.99 -6.83 -12.67
C ARG A 120 6.01 -5.31 -12.43
N LYS A 121 7.21 -4.76 -12.30
CA LYS A 121 7.47 -3.34 -12.02
C LYS A 121 7.21 -2.54 -13.28
N GLU A 122 6.06 -1.88 -13.32
CA GLU A 122 5.72 -0.96 -14.40
C GLU A 122 6.41 0.40 -14.20
N GLU A 123 6.94 0.95 -15.29
CA GLU A 123 7.41 2.34 -15.33
C GLU A 123 6.28 3.31 -14.96
N LYS A 124 6.64 4.39 -14.28
CA LYS A 124 5.72 5.40 -13.76
C LYS A 124 6.09 6.76 -14.35
N PHE A 125 5.08 7.48 -14.82
CA PHE A 125 5.19 8.77 -15.50
C PHE A 125 4.39 9.82 -14.72
N ILE A 126 4.90 11.05 -14.70
CA ILE A 126 4.19 12.19 -14.10
C ILE A 126 3.45 12.91 -15.22
N VAL A 127 2.14 13.02 -15.07
CA VAL A 127 1.27 13.86 -15.92
C VAL A 127 1.07 15.19 -15.19
N ARG A 128 1.20 16.32 -15.90
CA ARG A 128 1.00 17.68 -15.37
C ARG A 128 -0.21 18.30 -16.06
N GLU A 129 -1.40 18.09 -15.48
CA GLU A 129 -2.70 18.47 -16.06
C GLU A 129 -3.06 19.93 -15.75
N THR A 130 -3.20 20.74 -16.80
CA THR A 130 -3.81 22.07 -16.72
C THR A 130 -5.34 21.98 -16.61
N PRO A 131 -6.06 23.05 -16.23
CA PRO A 131 -7.52 23.08 -16.30
C PRO A 131 -8.10 22.75 -17.69
N GLU A 132 -7.43 23.17 -18.75
CA GLU A 132 -7.81 22.86 -20.14
C GLU A 132 -7.70 21.35 -20.39
N ASP A 133 -6.61 20.72 -19.97
CA ASP A 133 -6.42 19.27 -20.10
C ASP A 133 -7.42 18.47 -19.26
N TYR A 134 -7.84 19.00 -18.10
CA TYR A 134 -8.88 18.36 -17.30
C TYR A 134 -10.20 18.31 -18.07
N GLU A 135 -10.67 19.44 -18.58
CA GLU A 135 -11.94 19.54 -19.30
C GLU A 135 -11.92 18.81 -20.65
N THR A 136 -10.77 18.74 -21.32
CA THR A 136 -10.64 18.16 -22.69
C THR A 136 -10.15 16.71 -22.73
N ILE A 137 -9.51 16.19 -21.67
CA ILE A 137 -8.91 14.83 -21.65
C ILE A 137 -9.41 14.03 -20.45
N THR A 138 -9.14 14.49 -19.22
CA THR A 138 -9.47 13.72 -18.00
C THR A 138 -10.97 13.57 -17.82
N LYS A 139 -11.78 14.57 -18.17
CA LYS A 139 -13.24 14.51 -18.06
C LYS A 139 -13.85 13.47 -18.99
N GLU A 140 -13.39 13.41 -20.25
CA GLU A 140 -13.74 12.37 -21.21
C GLU A 140 -13.36 10.99 -20.67
N TRP A 141 -12.15 10.84 -20.10
CA TRP A 141 -11.73 9.61 -19.44
C TRP A 141 -12.65 9.22 -18.28
N ILE A 142 -13.03 10.15 -17.40
CA ILE A 142 -13.93 9.86 -16.28
C ILE A 142 -15.27 9.32 -16.81
N GLU A 143 -15.84 9.98 -17.82
CA GLU A 143 -17.12 9.62 -18.43
C GLU A 143 -17.07 8.27 -19.15
N GLN A 144 -15.96 7.93 -19.80
CA GLN A 144 -15.72 6.61 -20.40
C GLN A 144 -15.42 5.52 -19.36
N SER A 145 -14.70 5.85 -18.29
CA SER A 145 -14.16 4.87 -17.33
C SER A 145 -15.25 4.12 -16.56
N SER A 146 -16.46 4.70 -16.47
CA SER A 146 -17.72 4.07 -16.04
C SER A 146 -17.60 3.09 -14.86
N LEU A 147 -16.75 3.40 -13.89
CA LEU A 147 -16.62 2.62 -12.66
C LEU A 147 -17.94 2.68 -11.89
N GLU A 148 -18.54 1.52 -11.66
CA GLU A 148 -19.82 1.36 -11.02
C GLU A 148 -19.76 1.88 -9.57
N LEU A 149 -20.49 2.97 -9.29
CA LEU A 149 -20.53 3.61 -7.97
C LEU A 149 -21.62 3.02 -7.04
N ASP A 150 -22.31 1.97 -7.47
CA ASP A 150 -23.42 1.40 -6.70
C ASP A 150 -22.96 0.82 -5.36
N TRP A 151 -21.74 0.30 -5.26
CA TRP A 151 -21.15 -0.09 -3.97
C TRP A 151 -20.96 1.13 -3.04
N VAL A 152 -20.56 2.29 -3.58
CA VAL A 152 -20.40 3.55 -2.83
C VAL A 152 -21.76 4.02 -2.31
N TYR A 153 -22.79 3.98 -3.15
CA TYR A 153 -24.13 4.39 -2.76
C TYR A 153 -24.77 3.41 -1.78
N ASN A 154 -24.57 2.10 -1.94
CA ASN A 154 -25.03 1.10 -0.98
C ASN A 154 -24.33 1.27 0.39
N PHE A 155 -23.04 1.60 0.41
CA PHE A 155 -22.28 1.91 1.63
C PHE A 155 -22.82 3.18 2.33
N ILE A 156 -22.95 4.29 1.60
CA ILE A 156 -23.50 5.56 2.14
C ILE A 156 -24.93 5.37 2.66
N ASP A 157 -25.79 4.71 1.88
CA ASP A 157 -27.19 4.47 2.23
C ASP A 157 -27.32 3.42 3.37
N GLY A 158 -26.24 2.73 3.77
CA GLY A 158 -26.24 1.72 4.85
C GLY A 158 -26.83 0.36 4.45
N ARG A 159 -26.85 0.05 3.14
CA ARG A 159 -27.33 -1.22 2.56
C ARG A 159 -26.24 -2.29 2.49
N SER A 160 -24.98 -1.90 2.61
CA SER A 160 -23.81 -2.79 2.66
C SER A 160 -22.79 -2.27 3.68
N GLU A 161 -22.05 -3.19 4.31
CA GLU A 161 -20.92 -2.89 5.22
C GLU A 161 -21.27 -1.99 6.42
N ALA A 162 -22.54 -1.94 6.81
CA ALA A 162 -23.03 -1.08 7.89
C ALA A 162 -22.40 -1.42 9.25
N GLU A 163 -22.07 -2.69 9.48
CA GLU A 163 -21.37 -3.21 10.66
C GLU A 163 -19.91 -2.74 10.79
N ARG A 164 -19.29 -2.31 9.68
CA ARG A 164 -17.92 -1.79 9.66
C ARG A 164 -17.84 -0.30 9.96
N VAL A 165 -18.95 0.43 9.85
CA VAL A 165 -19.01 1.87 10.02
C VAL A 165 -18.61 2.25 11.45
N ILE A 166 -17.65 3.17 11.57
CA ILE A 166 -17.20 3.68 12.88
C ILE A 166 -17.88 5.00 13.23
N PHE A 167 -18.28 5.77 12.22
CA PHE A 167 -18.97 7.04 12.38
C PHE A 167 -19.81 7.34 11.14
N LYS A 168 -21.00 7.91 11.35
CA LYS A 168 -21.93 8.32 10.30
C LYS A 168 -22.58 9.66 10.65
N ASP A 169 -22.29 10.67 9.85
CA ASP A 169 -23.04 11.92 9.82
C ASP A 169 -24.10 11.81 8.72
N THR A 170 -25.38 12.02 9.06
CA THR A 170 -26.51 11.85 8.14
C THR A 170 -26.84 13.08 7.31
N ASP A 171 -26.13 14.20 7.47
CA ASP A 171 -26.39 15.40 6.66
C ASP A 171 -26.13 15.13 5.15
N ALA A 172 -27.08 15.48 4.30
CA ALA A 172 -27.02 15.14 2.87
C ALA A 172 -26.00 15.95 2.05
N ARG A 173 -25.49 17.07 2.60
CA ARG A 173 -24.61 18.02 1.90
C ARG A 173 -23.18 18.02 2.45
N ASN A 174 -23.05 17.94 3.77
CA ASN A 174 -21.81 18.05 4.54
C ASN A 174 -21.51 16.79 5.38
N GLY A 175 -22.43 15.81 5.43
CA GLY A 175 -22.24 14.54 6.13
C GLY A 175 -21.42 13.52 5.33
N PHE A 176 -21.00 12.47 6.02
CA PHE A 176 -20.13 11.42 5.51
C PHE A 176 -20.24 10.14 6.34
N VAL A 177 -19.75 9.03 5.77
CA VAL A 177 -19.57 7.74 6.46
C VAL A 177 -18.08 7.45 6.57
N LEU A 178 -17.62 7.01 7.74
CA LEU A 178 -16.24 6.61 8.02
C LEU A 178 -16.18 5.13 8.42
N ALA A 179 -15.33 4.36 7.75
CA ALA A 179 -15.12 2.92 8.01
C ALA A 179 -13.66 2.50 7.77
N PRO A 180 -13.21 1.32 8.24
CA PRO A 180 -11.93 0.73 7.86
C PRO A 180 -11.79 0.55 6.35
N ASP A 181 -10.67 1.00 5.77
CA ASP A 181 -10.32 0.75 4.38
C ASP A 181 -10.13 -0.76 4.15
N LEU A 182 -10.40 -1.26 2.93
CA LEU A 182 -10.24 -2.68 2.59
C LEU A 182 -8.80 -3.21 2.76
N LYS A 183 -7.81 -2.32 2.88
CA LYS A 183 -6.40 -2.65 3.13
C LYS A 183 -6.06 -2.94 4.60
N TRP A 184 -6.96 -2.66 5.54
CA TRP A 184 -6.72 -2.83 6.98
C TRP A 184 -7.62 -3.91 7.59
N ASN A 185 -7.07 -4.72 8.50
CA ASN A 185 -7.81 -5.77 9.22
C ASN A 185 -8.76 -5.20 10.29
N GLY A 186 -8.55 -3.96 10.74
CA GLY A 186 -9.33 -3.35 11.82
C GLY A 186 -8.81 -3.66 13.23
N GLU A 187 -7.71 -4.40 13.34
CA GLU A 187 -7.12 -4.86 14.60
C GLU A 187 -5.81 -4.12 14.91
N ASP A 188 -4.88 -4.07 13.94
CA ASP A 188 -3.54 -3.52 14.17
C ASP A 188 -3.55 -1.99 14.06
N VAL A 189 -3.64 -1.29 15.20
CA VAL A 189 -3.67 0.19 15.24
C VAL A 189 -2.43 0.83 14.61
N GLU A 190 -1.28 0.14 14.62
CA GLU A 190 -0.04 0.58 13.98
C GLU A 190 -0.16 0.73 12.45
N ASN A 191 -1.11 -0.01 11.85
CA ASN A 191 -1.45 -0.01 10.43
C ASN A 191 -2.80 0.66 10.14
N LEU A 192 -3.34 1.45 11.09
CA LEU A 192 -4.68 2.04 10.99
C LEU A 192 -4.88 2.80 9.68
N TYR A 193 -5.88 2.34 8.91
CA TYR A 193 -6.30 2.92 7.64
C TYR A 193 -7.84 2.95 7.58
N LEU A 194 -8.41 4.15 7.56
CA LEU A 194 -9.84 4.38 7.41
C LEU A 194 -10.13 5.20 6.14
N LEU A 195 -11.36 5.09 5.65
CA LEU A 195 -11.88 5.81 4.49
C LEU A 195 -13.13 6.59 4.90
N ALA A 196 -13.10 7.91 4.70
CA ALA A 196 -14.29 8.76 4.76
C ALA A 196 -14.88 8.90 3.35
N VAL A 197 -16.17 8.62 3.20
CA VAL A 197 -16.92 8.76 1.95
C VAL A 197 -18.05 9.75 2.17
N VAL A 198 -18.09 10.83 1.40
CA VAL A 198 -19.07 11.92 1.63
C VAL A 198 -20.47 11.52 1.16
N ASN A 199 -21.52 11.99 1.83
CA ASN A 199 -22.90 11.66 1.43
C ASN A 199 -23.30 12.34 0.11
N ARG A 200 -22.73 13.52 -0.15
CA ARG A 200 -23.09 14.37 -1.29
C ARG A 200 -22.60 13.76 -2.60
N ARG A 201 -23.53 13.26 -3.41
CA ARG A 201 -23.26 12.68 -4.74
C ARG A 201 -22.79 13.75 -5.72
N GLY A 202 -22.03 13.34 -6.74
CA GLY A 202 -21.62 14.20 -7.87
C GLY A 202 -20.35 15.01 -7.67
N ILE A 203 -19.68 14.94 -6.51
CA ILE A 203 -18.30 15.43 -6.37
C ILE A 203 -17.37 14.28 -6.80
N LYS A 204 -16.64 14.43 -7.90
CA LYS A 204 -15.81 13.37 -8.48
C LYS A 204 -14.41 13.32 -7.88
N SER A 205 -13.82 14.48 -7.60
CA SER A 205 -12.46 14.63 -7.04
C SER A 205 -12.23 16.04 -6.50
N VAL A 206 -11.00 16.37 -6.08
CA VAL A 206 -10.61 17.73 -5.68
C VAL A 206 -10.90 18.81 -6.75
N ARG A 207 -10.94 18.45 -8.05
CA ARG A 207 -11.28 19.36 -9.16
C ARG A 207 -12.66 20.01 -9.02
N ASP A 208 -13.61 19.34 -8.37
CA ASP A 208 -14.97 19.86 -8.20
C ASP A 208 -15.11 20.79 -6.99
N LEU A 209 -14.14 20.77 -6.07
CA LEU A 209 -14.20 21.51 -4.80
C LEU A 209 -14.09 23.03 -4.98
N THR A 210 -14.79 23.73 -4.10
CA THR A 210 -14.87 25.19 -4.01
C THR A 210 -14.94 25.64 -2.54
N ALA A 211 -14.85 26.95 -2.25
CA ALA A 211 -15.02 27.42 -0.86
C ALA A 211 -16.39 27.08 -0.25
N ASN A 212 -17.42 26.82 -1.07
CA ASN A 212 -18.73 26.36 -0.60
C ASN A 212 -18.70 24.96 0.04
N ASP A 213 -17.58 24.25 -0.12
CA ASP A 213 -17.37 22.88 0.35
C ASP A 213 -16.53 22.83 1.63
N LEU A 214 -15.98 23.97 2.09
CA LEU A 214 -15.27 24.07 3.37
C LEU A 214 -16.06 23.46 4.56
N PRO A 215 -17.39 23.68 4.71
CA PRO A 215 -18.15 23.05 5.79
C PRO A 215 -18.20 21.52 5.71
N LEU A 216 -18.13 20.93 4.52
CA LEU A 216 -18.01 19.48 4.35
C LEU A 216 -16.60 19.02 4.75
N LEU A 217 -15.56 19.70 4.26
CA LEU A 217 -14.17 19.34 4.52
C LEU A 217 -13.80 19.42 6.01
N GLU A 218 -14.17 20.52 6.66
CA GLU A 218 -13.94 20.75 8.09
C GLU A 218 -14.77 19.77 8.95
N ASN A 219 -16.02 19.45 8.55
CA ASN A 219 -16.83 18.44 9.23
C ASN A 219 -16.20 17.03 9.16
N VAL A 220 -15.68 16.64 7.98
CA VAL A 220 -14.99 15.35 7.81
C VAL A 220 -13.72 15.30 8.66
N ARG A 221 -12.92 16.38 8.67
CA ARG A 221 -11.74 16.50 9.54
C ARG A 221 -12.10 16.32 11.01
N ASP A 222 -12.95 17.20 11.52
CA ASP A 222 -13.14 17.38 12.97
C ASP A 222 -13.90 16.19 13.58
N LYS A 223 -14.98 15.73 12.93
CA LYS A 223 -15.72 14.54 13.39
C LYS A 223 -14.98 13.24 13.10
N GLY A 224 -14.24 13.16 12.00
CA GLY A 224 -13.43 11.98 11.67
C GLY A 224 -12.33 11.75 12.70
N LEU A 225 -11.54 12.79 13.00
CA LEU A 225 -10.51 12.74 14.05
C LEU A 225 -11.09 12.45 15.44
N SER A 226 -12.27 13.02 15.75
CA SER A 226 -12.97 12.74 17.02
C SER A 226 -13.39 11.27 17.13
N ALA A 227 -13.99 10.69 16.09
CA ALA A 227 -14.39 9.28 16.06
C ALA A 227 -13.19 8.33 16.14
N ILE A 228 -12.07 8.68 15.50
CA ILE A 228 -10.80 7.93 15.60
C ILE A 228 -10.27 7.95 17.03
N ARG A 229 -10.29 9.14 17.66
CA ARG A 229 -9.84 9.32 19.04
C ARG A 229 -10.69 8.50 20.02
N GLU A 230 -12.01 8.52 19.84
CA GLU A 230 -12.96 7.78 20.67
C GLU A 230 -12.81 6.25 20.51
N LYS A 231 -12.75 5.75 19.27
CA LYS A 231 -12.74 4.31 19.00
C LYS A 231 -11.38 3.64 19.20
N TYR A 232 -10.28 4.32 18.89
CA TYR A 232 -8.93 3.72 18.83
C TYR A 232 -7.92 4.38 19.78
N ASN A 233 -8.29 5.42 20.53
CA ASN A 233 -7.40 6.19 21.41
C ASN A 233 -6.15 6.78 20.71
N VAL A 234 -6.16 6.90 19.38
CA VAL A 234 -5.08 7.56 18.61
C VAL A 234 -5.25 9.07 18.72
N ARG A 235 -4.15 9.84 18.85
CA ARG A 235 -4.23 11.30 18.94
C ARG A 235 -4.42 11.91 17.53
N PRO A 236 -5.16 13.02 17.36
CA PRO A 236 -5.42 13.60 16.05
C PRO A 236 -4.17 13.95 15.23
N ASP A 237 -3.11 14.43 15.89
CA ASP A 237 -1.80 14.74 15.28
C ASP A 237 -0.96 13.50 14.91
N GLN A 238 -1.45 12.29 15.21
CA GLN A 238 -0.88 11.03 14.72
C GLN A 238 -1.59 10.51 13.46
N ILE A 239 -2.53 11.26 12.88
CA ILE A 239 -3.26 10.89 11.66
C ILE A 239 -2.92 11.86 10.53
N ARG A 240 -2.53 11.34 9.36
CA ARG A 240 -2.55 12.10 8.09
C ARG A 240 -3.90 11.91 7.41
N ILE A 241 -4.46 13.01 6.90
CA ILE A 241 -5.70 13.01 6.11
C ILE A 241 -5.41 13.55 4.71
N TYR A 242 -5.78 12.81 3.67
CA TYR A 242 -5.48 13.17 2.29
C TYR A 242 -6.49 12.63 1.27
N PHE A 243 -6.53 13.29 0.11
CA PHE A 243 -7.22 12.83 -1.09
C PHE A 243 -6.25 12.12 -2.02
N HIS A 244 -6.73 11.15 -2.80
CA HIS A 244 -5.98 10.73 -3.99
C HIS A 244 -6.27 11.64 -5.19
N TYR A 245 -5.23 12.00 -5.94
CA TYR A 245 -5.37 12.57 -7.28
C TYR A 245 -4.43 11.87 -8.28
N GLN A 246 -4.93 11.20 -9.31
CA GLN A 246 -6.33 10.87 -9.59
C GLN A 246 -6.87 9.80 -8.60
N PRO A 247 -8.15 9.86 -8.19
CA PRO A 247 -8.74 8.87 -7.27
C PRO A 247 -8.94 7.50 -7.92
N SER A 248 -9.13 6.46 -7.11
CA SER A 248 -9.44 5.10 -7.59
C SER A 248 -10.90 4.92 -8.04
N PHE A 249 -11.80 5.79 -7.57
CA PHE A 249 -13.20 5.88 -8.01
C PHE A 249 -13.66 7.34 -7.90
N TYR A 250 -14.50 7.80 -8.83
CA TYR A 250 -14.86 9.22 -8.96
C TYR A 250 -16.09 9.60 -8.13
N HIS A 251 -15.99 9.38 -6.82
CA HIS A 251 -16.85 9.95 -5.78
C HIS A 251 -15.97 10.38 -4.62
N LEU A 252 -16.09 11.62 -4.14
CA LEU A 252 -15.14 12.22 -3.20
C LEU A 252 -15.00 11.40 -1.91
N HIS A 253 -13.76 11.05 -1.60
CA HIS A 253 -13.37 10.30 -0.41
C HIS A 253 -12.01 10.79 0.10
N MET A 254 -11.78 10.56 1.39
CA MET A 254 -10.57 10.98 2.11
C MET A 254 -10.02 9.82 2.91
N HIS A 255 -8.71 9.62 2.83
CA HIS A 255 -8.00 8.57 3.54
C HIS A 255 -7.49 9.12 4.86
N PHE A 256 -7.78 8.41 5.96
CA PHE A 256 -7.26 8.69 7.30
C PHE A 256 -6.29 7.57 7.66
N VAL A 257 -5.01 7.91 7.82
CA VAL A 257 -3.93 6.93 8.00
C VAL A 257 -3.06 7.34 9.17
N ILE A 258 -2.70 6.39 10.04
CA ILE A 258 -1.76 6.67 11.14
C ILE A 258 -0.35 6.98 10.61
N LEU A 259 0.34 7.97 11.20
CA LEU A 259 1.63 8.46 10.71
C LEU A 259 2.74 7.39 10.71
N SER A 260 2.67 6.42 11.61
CA SER A 260 3.61 5.28 11.71
C SER A 260 3.52 4.33 10.51
N TYR A 261 2.37 4.27 9.82
CA TYR A 261 2.17 3.35 8.71
C TYR A 261 2.67 3.97 7.39
N ASP A 262 3.57 3.27 6.69
CA ASP A 262 3.93 3.59 5.30
C ASP A 262 2.86 3.08 4.34
N ALA A 263 1.68 3.71 4.39
CA ALA A 263 0.56 3.30 3.56
C ALA A 263 0.85 3.53 2.07
N PRO A 264 0.40 2.60 1.18
CA PRO A 264 0.58 2.76 -0.24
C PRO A 264 -0.15 4.00 -0.80
N ALA A 265 0.45 4.60 -1.82
CA ALA A 265 -0.08 5.77 -2.55
C ALA A 265 -0.13 7.12 -1.79
N THR A 266 0.67 7.26 -0.74
CA THR A 266 0.86 8.51 0.05
C THR A 266 1.83 9.54 -0.57
N GLY A 267 2.47 9.23 -1.70
CA GLY A 267 3.53 10.07 -2.28
C GLY A 267 3.05 11.36 -2.98
N ILE A 268 4.00 12.28 -3.21
CA ILE A 268 3.84 13.67 -3.74
C ILE A 268 3.22 13.82 -5.15
N TYR A 269 2.81 12.73 -5.81
CA TYR A 269 2.05 12.73 -7.07
C TYR A 269 0.85 11.78 -7.03
N GLN A 270 0.39 11.44 -5.82
CA GLN A 270 -0.70 10.51 -5.56
C GLN A 270 -1.63 11.07 -4.48
N ALA A 271 -1.07 11.65 -3.41
CA ALA A 271 -1.81 12.24 -2.30
C ALA A 271 -1.79 13.77 -2.31
N ILE A 272 -2.90 14.40 -1.89
CA ILE A 272 -3.02 15.83 -1.60
C ILE A 272 -3.55 15.98 -0.16
N PRO A 273 -2.84 16.64 0.77
CA PRO A 273 -3.28 16.79 2.16
C PRO A 273 -4.60 17.55 2.31
N LEU A 274 -5.38 17.22 3.34
CA LEU A 274 -6.66 17.89 3.60
C LEU A 274 -6.49 19.36 4.01
N GLU A 275 -5.57 19.68 4.91
CA GLU A 275 -5.35 21.07 5.36
C GLU A 275 -4.93 21.95 4.17
N ASP A 276 -4.02 21.46 3.31
CA ASP A 276 -3.65 22.15 2.06
C ASP A 276 -4.89 22.44 1.21
N VAL A 277 -5.80 21.47 1.02
CA VAL A 277 -7.04 21.68 0.25
C VAL A 277 -7.93 22.75 0.90
N ILE A 278 -8.08 22.71 2.23
CA ILE A 278 -8.86 23.68 3.00
C ILE A 278 -8.26 25.09 2.86
N ASP A 279 -6.95 25.24 3.02
CA ASP A 279 -6.26 26.53 2.96
C ASP A 279 -6.23 27.09 1.54
N HIS A 280 -5.97 26.27 0.52
CA HIS A 280 -6.08 26.68 -0.88
C HIS A 280 -7.48 27.22 -1.23
N LEU A 281 -8.54 26.58 -0.73
CA LEU A 281 -9.92 27.02 -0.97
C LEU A 281 -10.31 28.26 -0.16
N LYS A 282 -9.69 28.49 1.01
CA LYS A 282 -9.79 29.75 1.77
C LYS A 282 -9.08 30.91 1.07
N MET A 283 -7.98 30.65 0.36
CA MET A 283 -7.23 31.63 -0.43
C MET A 283 -7.92 31.96 -1.77
N ASP A 284 -8.39 30.95 -2.51
CA ASP A 284 -9.14 31.10 -3.75
C ASP A 284 -10.26 30.05 -3.82
N SER A 285 -11.51 30.52 -3.79
CA SER A 285 -12.71 29.69 -3.85
C SER A 285 -12.79 28.77 -5.08
N LEU A 286 -12.03 29.05 -6.15
CA LEU A 286 -11.95 28.24 -7.36
C LEU A 286 -10.55 27.67 -7.60
N PHE A 287 -9.68 27.59 -6.58
CA PHE A 287 -8.28 27.17 -6.70
C PHE A 287 -8.12 25.89 -7.51
N TYR A 288 -8.78 24.79 -7.13
CA TYR A 288 -8.65 23.50 -7.81
C TYR A 288 -9.22 23.47 -9.23
N LYS A 289 -10.06 24.45 -9.61
CA LYS A 289 -10.51 24.63 -11.00
C LYS A 289 -9.50 25.38 -11.88
N LYS A 290 -8.58 26.13 -11.27
CA LYS A 290 -7.55 26.94 -11.94
C LYS A 290 -6.15 26.32 -11.87
N ALA A 291 -5.89 25.54 -10.83
CA ALA A 291 -4.59 24.94 -10.57
C ALA A 291 -4.19 23.95 -11.67
N THR A 292 -2.89 23.88 -11.97
CA THR A 292 -2.32 22.74 -12.68
C THR A 292 -2.00 21.66 -11.65
N LEU A 293 -2.52 20.45 -11.83
CA LEU A 293 -2.36 19.34 -10.89
C LEU A 293 -1.45 18.26 -11.50
N SER A 294 -0.47 17.80 -10.73
CA SER A 294 0.43 16.73 -11.17
C SER A 294 0.03 15.41 -10.54
N PHE A 295 -0.08 14.35 -11.34
CA PHE A 295 -0.40 13.00 -10.86
C PHE A 295 0.42 11.92 -11.56
N LEU A 296 0.60 10.79 -10.86
CA LEU A 296 1.38 9.66 -11.35
C LEU A 296 0.50 8.64 -12.08
N ARG A 297 0.92 8.23 -13.28
CA ARG A 297 0.34 7.10 -14.03
C ARG A 297 1.38 6.05 -14.38
N LYS A 298 0.91 4.84 -14.68
CA LYS A 298 1.76 3.73 -15.13
C LYS A 298 1.87 3.71 -16.65
N LYS A 299 2.92 3.08 -17.20
CA LYS A 299 3.18 2.97 -18.66
C LYS A 299 1.96 2.58 -19.50
N ASN A 300 1.18 1.62 -19.00
CA ASN A 300 0.03 1.02 -19.69
C ASN A 300 -1.33 1.62 -19.25
N ASP A 301 -1.32 2.76 -18.56
CA ASP A 301 -2.53 3.42 -18.08
C ASP A 301 -3.24 4.17 -19.22
N ARG A 302 -4.53 3.93 -19.41
CA ARG A 302 -5.31 4.54 -20.50
C ARG A 302 -5.39 6.07 -20.41
N LEU A 303 -5.38 6.66 -19.20
CA LEU A 303 -5.34 8.12 -19.08
C LEU A 303 -3.98 8.64 -19.58
N LEU A 304 -2.87 7.99 -19.23
CA LEU A 304 -1.54 8.37 -19.77
C LEU A 304 -1.52 8.29 -21.30
N GLU A 305 -2.13 7.26 -21.89
CA GLU A 305 -2.25 7.12 -23.35
C GLU A 305 -3.03 8.29 -23.97
N MET A 306 -4.14 8.73 -23.36
CA MET A 306 -4.90 9.90 -23.81
C MET A 306 -4.08 11.19 -23.75
N TYR A 307 -3.31 11.41 -22.67
CA TYR A 307 -2.40 12.55 -22.55
C TYR A 307 -1.29 12.54 -23.60
N ARG A 308 -0.74 11.37 -23.94
CA ARG A 308 0.26 11.22 -25.00
C ARG A 308 -0.32 11.53 -26.38
N LYS A 309 -1.51 11.00 -26.70
CA LYS A 309 -2.23 11.29 -27.96
C LYS A 309 -2.55 12.78 -28.13
N ALA A 310 -2.82 13.49 -27.05
CA ALA A 310 -3.03 14.94 -27.03
C ALA A 310 -1.73 15.77 -27.06
N GLY A 311 -0.54 15.15 -27.09
CA GLY A 311 0.76 15.83 -27.04
C GLY A 311 1.06 16.51 -25.70
N ARG A 312 0.38 16.09 -24.62
CA ARG A 312 0.49 16.66 -23.26
C ARG A 312 1.37 15.84 -22.31
N ALA A 313 1.83 14.66 -22.74
CA ALA A 313 2.82 13.84 -22.04
C ALA A 313 3.81 13.23 -23.05
N GLN A 314 5.06 13.01 -22.61
CA GLN A 314 6.11 12.36 -23.41
C GLN A 314 5.99 10.82 -23.36
N GLU A 315 6.55 10.15 -24.37
CA GLU A 315 6.71 8.69 -24.42
C GLU A 315 7.80 8.17 -23.47
#